data_AF-A0A8B6CB28-F1
#
_entry.id   AF-A0A8B6CB28-F1
#
_cell.length_a   1.000
_cell.length_b   1.000
_cell.length_c   1.000
_cell.angle_alpha   90.00
_cell.angle_beta   90.00
_cell.angle_gamma   90.00
#
_symmetry.space_group_name_H-M   'P 1'
#
loop_
_entity.id
_entity.type
_entity.pdbx_description
1 polymer ?
#
loop_
_entity_poly.entity_id
_entity_poly.type
_entity_poly.pdbx_seq_one_letter_code
_entity_poly.pdbx_strand_id
1 'polypeptide(L)'
;NQTQTIALTIKITYKFAVICIDAFKENINTTLGDKLKTNLPDKWPGLLWCGSQCVWNAECRGTYADVSFTLPGLSQKIQISSKTYTVKEAMLIFILQEGGLNFNNVAGAKLEEDSVTVDENPSCPSGYTVVGDTCVMCGKGTYRNDTTMSCEFCPIGSYQPNVGQKVCTSCQPPKTTLTYGSNSSADCIDDCEPGQYYDIGNSVCAQCERHHYQDMSGQEFCYSCPLGMKTSQKGSNSSESCY
;
A
#
# COMPACT_ATOMS: atom_id res chain seq x y z
N ASN A 1 1.29 12.29 -16.69
CA ASN A 1 0.83 12.25 -15.29
C ASN A 1 -0.51 11.54 -15.23
N GLN A 2 -0.56 10.42 -14.51
CA GLN A 2 -1.83 9.75 -14.18
C GLN A 2 -2.50 10.49 -13.01
N THR A 3 -3.83 10.49 -12.98
CA THR A 3 -4.61 11.16 -11.93
C THR A 3 -4.60 10.32 -10.66
N GLN A 4 -4.11 10.91 -9.57
CA GLN A 4 -4.22 10.35 -8.23
C GLN A 4 -5.66 10.43 -7.74
N THR A 5 -6.14 9.38 -7.08
CA THR A 5 -7.44 9.38 -6.42
C THR A 5 -7.26 9.29 -4.91
N ILE A 6 -8.22 9.79 -4.14
CA ILE A 6 -8.24 9.70 -2.69
C ILE A 6 -9.45 8.85 -2.29
N ALA A 7 -9.24 7.91 -1.37
CA ALA A 7 -10.34 7.36 -0.59
C ALA A 7 -10.46 8.15 0.71
N LEU A 8 -11.61 8.76 0.95
CA LEU A 8 -11.89 9.41 2.23
C LEU A 8 -12.56 8.43 3.17
N THR A 9 -12.06 8.32 4.39
CA THR A 9 -12.76 7.64 5.48
C THR A 9 -13.18 8.67 6.51
N ILE A 10 -14.48 8.78 6.75
CA ILE A 10 -15.05 9.72 7.71
C ILE A 10 -15.61 8.94 8.88
N LYS A 11 -15.30 9.39 10.10
CA LYS A 11 -15.86 8.85 11.35
C LYS A 11 -16.51 9.97 12.14
N ILE A 12 -17.67 9.67 12.71
CA ILE A 12 -18.54 10.62 13.36
C ILE A 12 -19.27 9.94 14.52
N THR A 13 -19.32 10.57 15.68
CA THR A 13 -20.14 10.12 16.80
C THR A 13 -21.40 10.98 16.91
N TYR A 14 -22.54 10.31 17.08
CA TYR A 14 -23.82 10.93 17.37
C TYR A 14 -24.27 10.60 18.79
N LYS A 15 -24.88 11.57 19.47
CA LYS A 15 -25.49 11.42 20.79
C LYS A 15 -27.01 11.42 20.68
N PHE A 16 -27.65 10.51 21.39
CA PHE A 16 -29.09 10.31 21.41
C PHE A 16 -29.66 10.64 22.79
N ALA A 17 -30.92 11.08 22.82
CA ALA A 17 -31.66 11.25 24.07
C ALA A 17 -32.10 9.91 24.69
N VAL A 18 -32.04 8.83 23.90
CA VAL A 18 -32.44 7.46 24.26
C VAL A 18 -31.31 6.48 23.96
N ILE A 19 -31.43 5.24 24.45
CA ILE A 19 -30.47 4.18 24.16
C ILE A 19 -30.52 3.83 22.66
N CYS A 20 -29.35 3.78 22.04
CA CYS A 20 -29.16 3.34 20.67
C CYS A 20 -29.39 1.83 20.56
N ILE A 21 -30.36 1.43 19.74
CA ILE A 21 -30.76 0.05 19.46
C ILE A 21 -30.59 -0.25 17.96
N ASP A 22 -30.66 -1.52 17.58
CA ASP A 22 -30.43 -1.95 16.18
C ASP A 22 -31.36 -1.29 15.16
N ALA A 23 -32.60 -0.97 15.54
CA ALA A 23 -33.52 -0.21 14.68
C ALA A 23 -33.01 1.22 14.36
N PHE A 24 -32.23 1.84 15.26
CA PHE A 24 -31.57 3.12 14.96
C PHE A 24 -30.40 2.92 14.00
N LYS A 25 -29.62 1.85 14.16
CA LYS A 25 -28.54 1.52 13.23
C LYS A 25 -29.04 1.38 11.80
N GLU A 26 -30.16 0.67 11.58
CA GLU A 26 -30.74 0.49 10.25
C GLU A 26 -31.26 1.81 9.65
N ASN A 27 -31.92 2.63 10.46
CA ASN A 27 -32.38 3.97 10.04
C ASN A 27 -31.23 4.93 9.74
N ILE A 28 -30.16 4.91 10.53
CA ILE A 28 -28.94 5.71 10.29
C ILE A 28 -28.30 5.27 8.98
N ASN A 29 -28.12 3.97 8.77
CA ASN A 29 -27.53 3.46 7.53
C ASN A 29 -28.34 3.84 6.29
N THR A 30 -29.67 3.77 6.38
CA THR A 30 -30.57 4.14 5.26
C THR A 30 -30.51 5.65 5.00
N THR A 31 -30.69 6.46 6.04
CA THR A 31 -30.70 7.93 5.94
C THR A 31 -29.33 8.49 5.53
N LEU A 32 -28.23 7.89 6.01
CA LEU A 32 -26.88 8.24 5.62
C LEU A 32 -26.67 7.97 4.13
N GLY A 33 -27.07 6.79 3.66
CA GLY A 33 -27.00 6.45 2.23
C GLY A 33 -27.77 7.46 1.37
N ASP A 34 -28.98 7.84 1.76
CA ASP A 34 -29.80 8.79 1.02
C ASP A 34 -29.20 10.20 1.02
N LYS A 35 -28.78 10.71 2.19
CA LYS A 35 -28.13 12.03 2.30
C LYS A 35 -26.83 12.11 1.52
N LEU A 36 -26.02 11.05 1.54
CA LEU A 36 -24.80 10.99 0.74
C LEU A 36 -25.14 10.97 -0.76
N LYS A 37 -26.17 10.22 -1.19
CA LYS A 37 -26.60 10.19 -2.61
C LYS A 37 -27.16 11.50 -3.10
N THR A 38 -27.94 12.21 -2.29
CA THR A 38 -28.61 13.44 -2.73
C THR A 38 -27.67 14.64 -2.65
N ASN A 39 -26.87 14.75 -1.59
CA ASN A 39 -26.18 15.99 -1.30
C ASN A 39 -24.73 16.03 -1.82
N LEU A 40 -24.03 14.89 -1.92
CA LEU A 40 -22.67 14.90 -2.45
C LEU A 40 -22.59 15.23 -3.94
N PRO A 41 -23.44 14.70 -4.83
CA PRO A 41 -23.34 15.01 -6.26
C PRO A 41 -23.55 16.49 -6.59
N ASP A 42 -24.43 17.16 -5.85
CA ASP A 42 -24.66 18.61 -5.96
C ASP A 42 -23.44 19.43 -5.54
N LYS A 43 -22.66 18.92 -4.57
CA LYS A 43 -21.44 19.53 -4.03
C LYS A 43 -20.19 19.21 -4.84
N TRP A 44 -20.12 18.00 -5.39
CA TRP A 44 -19.01 17.47 -6.18
C TRP A 44 -19.48 16.95 -7.53
N PRO A 45 -19.68 17.87 -8.51
CA PRO A 45 -19.90 17.47 -9.88
C PRO A 45 -18.68 16.66 -10.38
N GLY A 46 -18.91 15.40 -10.74
CA GLY A 46 -17.87 14.44 -11.13
C GLY A 46 -17.62 13.30 -10.14
N LEU A 47 -18.26 13.34 -8.97
CA LEU A 47 -18.31 12.18 -8.09
C LEU A 47 -19.21 11.10 -8.70
N LEU A 48 -18.61 10.06 -9.29
CA LEU A 48 -19.35 8.86 -9.61
C LEU A 48 -19.84 8.24 -8.31
N TRP A 49 -21.16 8.09 -8.16
CA TRP A 49 -21.71 7.36 -7.03
C TRP A 49 -21.07 5.98 -7.01
N CYS A 50 -20.25 5.74 -6.01
CA CYS A 50 -19.51 4.51 -5.70
C CYS A 50 -20.36 3.24 -5.68
N GLY A 51 -21.69 3.34 -5.70
CA GLY A 51 -22.58 2.17 -5.75
C GLY A 51 -22.37 1.27 -4.54
N SER A 52 -22.05 -0.01 -4.79
CA SER A 52 -21.68 -0.99 -3.76
C SER A 52 -20.28 -0.80 -3.17
N GLN A 53 -19.45 0.10 -3.71
CA GLN A 53 -18.10 0.36 -3.20
C GLN A 53 -18.07 1.35 -2.04
N CYS A 54 -19.17 2.09 -1.80
CA CYS A 54 -19.29 2.83 -0.56
C CYS A 54 -19.73 1.90 0.55
N VAL A 55 -18.90 1.79 1.56
CA VAL A 55 -19.16 1.03 2.77
C VAL A 55 -19.41 2.02 3.88
N TRP A 56 -20.49 1.82 4.62
CA TRP A 56 -20.76 2.54 5.85
C TRP A 56 -21.19 1.57 6.94
N ASN A 57 -20.86 1.93 8.18
CA ASN A 57 -21.20 1.16 9.35
C ASN A 57 -21.57 2.11 10.48
N ALA A 58 -22.64 1.78 11.20
CA ALA A 58 -23.03 2.41 12.43
C ALA A 58 -22.97 1.39 13.59
N GLU A 59 -22.36 1.79 14.69
CA GLU A 59 -22.21 0.98 15.90
C GLU A 59 -22.80 1.73 17.09
N CYS A 60 -23.85 1.16 17.71
CA CYS A 60 -24.47 1.72 18.90
C CYS A 60 -23.63 1.46 20.15
N ARG A 61 -23.45 2.49 20.99
CA ARG A 61 -22.75 2.45 22.28
C ARG A 61 -23.54 3.21 23.33
N GLY A 62 -24.47 2.54 24.00
CA GLY A 62 -25.33 3.17 25.01
C GLY A 62 -26.18 4.27 24.39
N THR A 63 -25.98 5.53 24.78
CA THR A 63 -26.66 6.70 24.19
C THR A 63 -25.89 7.34 23.03
N TYR A 64 -24.88 6.66 22.50
CA TYR A 64 -24.08 7.13 21.37
C TYR A 64 -24.16 6.17 20.18
N ALA A 65 -23.86 6.66 18.98
CA ALA A 65 -23.60 5.83 17.81
C ALA A 65 -22.36 6.32 17.07
N ASP A 66 -21.41 5.43 16.85
CA ASP A 66 -20.23 5.69 16.03
C ASP A 66 -20.56 5.29 14.59
N VAL A 67 -20.53 6.27 13.69
CA VAL A 67 -20.82 6.12 12.27
C VAL A 67 -19.53 6.32 11.49
N SER A 68 -19.25 5.39 10.59
CA SER A 68 -18.11 5.45 9.68
C SER A 68 -18.58 5.23 8.26
N PHE A 69 -17.99 5.96 7.30
CA PHE A 69 -18.23 5.70 5.89
C PHE A 69 -16.99 6.03 5.05
N THR A 70 -16.78 5.24 3.99
CA THR A 70 -15.64 5.39 3.09
C THR A 70 -16.12 5.72 1.68
N LEU A 71 -15.57 6.80 1.12
CA LEU A 71 -15.82 7.29 -0.23
C LEU A 71 -14.57 7.07 -1.09
N PRO A 72 -14.52 6.07 -1.97
CA PRO A 72 -13.37 5.80 -2.83
C PRO A 72 -13.36 6.70 -4.07
N GLY A 73 -12.18 6.87 -4.68
CA GLY A 73 -12.07 7.40 -6.05
C GLY A 73 -12.22 8.92 -6.19
N LEU A 74 -12.02 9.69 -5.12
CA LEU A 74 -12.18 11.15 -5.12
C LEU A 74 -10.99 11.85 -5.80
N SER A 75 -11.24 12.95 -6.50
CA SER A 75 -10.16 13.81 -7.02
C SER A 75 -9.58 14.67 -5.90
N GLN A 76 -8.25 14.78 -5.76
CA GLN A 76 -7.62 15.49 -4.60
C GLN A 76 -8.09 16.93 -4.36
N LYS A 77 -8.53 17.62 -5.41
CA LYS A 77 -8.97 19.01 -5.37
C LYS A 77 -10.27 19.15 -6.12
N ILE A 78 -11.12 20.02 -5.60
CA ILE A 78 -12.46 20.26 -6.12
C ILE A 78 -12.71 21.76 -6.21
N GLN A 79 -13.46 22.17 -7.23
CA GLN A 79 -13.82 23.57 -7.46
C GLN A 79 -15.24 23.81 -6.96
N ILE A 80 -15.41 24.72 -6.01
CA ILE A 80 -16.72 25.21 -5.55
C ILE A 80 -16.74 26.72 -5.74
N SER A 81 -17.66 27.23 -6.57
CA SER A 81 -17.87 28.68 -6.79
C SER A 81 -16.57 29.46 -7.04
N SER A 82 -15.74 28.96 -7.96
CA SER A 82 -14.44 29.55 -8.37
C SER A 82 -13.33 29.52 -7.31
N LYS A 83 -13.51 28.80 -6.20
CA LYS A 83 -12.46 28.51 -5.22
C LYS A 83 -12.09 27.02 -5.25
N THR A 84 -10.79 26.75 -5.08
CA THR A 84 -10.26 25.40 -4.97
C THR A 84 -10.24 25.00 -3.50
N TYR A 85 -10.83 23.86 -3.18
CA TYR A 85 -10.73 23.23 -1.86
C TYR A 85 -10.08 21.86 -1.98
N THR A 86 -9.42 21.42 -0.91
CA THR A 86 -9.12 19.99 -0.77
C THR A 86 -10.40 19.21 -0.49
N VAL A 87 -10.38 17.92 -0.80
CA VAL A 87 -11.51 17.02 -0.56
C VAL A 87 -11.87 17.01 0.93
N LYS A 88 -10.86 16.96 1.81
CA LYS A 88 -11.02 17.06 3.25
C LYS A 88 -11.68 18.36 3.71
N GLU A 89 -11.21 19.50 3.24
CA GLU A 89 -11.80 20.81 3.62
C GLU A 89 -13.27 20.90 3.23
N ALA A 90 -13.60 20.50 2.00
CA ALA A 90 -14.97 20.53 1.51
C ALA A 90 -15.89 19.56 2.26
N MET A 91 -15.39 18.39 2.64
CA MET A 91 -16.14 17.43 3.46
C MET A 91 -16.40 17.99 4.86
N LEU A 92 -15.42 18.64 5.48
CA LEU A 92 -15.59 19.26 6.80
C LEU A 92 -16.63 20.39 6.76
N ILE A 93 -16.61 21.24 5.73
CA ILE A 93 -17.62 22.28 5.52
C ILE A 93 -19.01 21.66 5.40
N PHE A 94 -19.15 20.63 4.56
CA PHE A 94 -20.43 19.94 4.35
C PHE A 94 -21.00 19.35 5.65
N ILE A 95 -20.16 18.72 6.47
CA ILE A 95 -20.60 18.08 7.72
C ILE A 95 -20.95 19.11 8.79
N LEU A 96 -20.04 20.06 9.05
CA LEU A 96 -20.11 20.93 10.23
C LEU A 96 -20.88 22.22 9.97
N GLN A 97 -20.73 22.84 8.80
CA GLN A 97 -21.32 24.16 8.53
C GLN A 97 -22.69 24.05 7.85
N GLU A 98 -22.89 23.02 7.03
CA GLU A 98 -24.10 22.87 6.22
C GLU A 98 -25.07 21.83 6.79
N GLY A 99 -24.65 21.13 7.85
CA GLY A 99 -25.45 20.08 8.47
C GLY A 99 -25.76 18.92 7.52
N GLY A 100 -24.92 18.69 6.52
CA GLY A 100 -25.12 17.72 5.44
C GLY A 100 -25.37 16.30 5.94
N LEU A 101 -24.76 15.94 7.08
CA LEU A 101 -24.92 14.65 7.77
C LEU A 101 -25.64 14.75 9.11
N ASN A 102 -26.32 15.85 9.40
CA ASN A 102 -27.04 15.97 10.68
C ASN A 102 -28.30 15.07 10.70
N PHE A 103 -28.40 14.15 11.66
CA PHE A 103 -29.54 13.21 11.81
C PHE A 103 -30.58 13.64 12.84
N ASN A 104 -30.84 14.94 13.02
CA ASN A 104 -31.86 15.45 13.96
C ASN A 104 -33.22 14.72 13.91
N ASN A 105 -33.64 14.24 12.73
CA ASN A 105 -34.92 13.55 12.53
C ASN A 105 -34.90 12.06 12.95
N VAL A 106 -33.73 11.51 13.26
CA VAL A 106 -33.55 10.12 13.72
C VAL A 106 -33.40 10.16 15.24
N ALA A 107 -34.52 10.08 15.95
CA ALA A 107 -34.57 10.02 17.43
C ALA A 107 -33.79 11.13 18.17
N GLY A 108 -33.73 12.32 17.59
CA GLY A 108 -33.04 13.46 18.19
C GLY A 108 -31.52 13.30 18.24
N ALA A 109 -30.93 12.53 17.32
CA ALA A 109 -29.48 12.40 17.17
C ALA A 109 -28.84 13.77 17.01
N LYS A 110 -27.87 14.08 17.88
CA LYS A 110 -27.04 15.27 17.80
C LYS A 110 -25.63 14.87 17.42
N LEU A 111 -25.07 15.58 16.45
CA LEU A 111 -23.69 15.43 16.04
C LEU A 111 -22.77 15.94 17.16
N GLU A 112 -21.78 15.13 17.56
CA GLU A 112 -20.68 15.61 18.39
C GLU A 112 -19.58 16.15 17.46
N GLU A 113 -19.55 17.47 17.23
CA GLU A 113 -18.68 18.11 16.22
C GLU A 113 -17.19 17.76 16.41
N ASP A 114 -16.73 17.70 17.66
CA ASP A 114 -15.34 17.35 18.01
C ASP A 114 -14.98 15.88 17.71
N SER A 115 -15.98 15.03 17.43
CA SER A 115 -15.75 13.62 17.08
C SER A 115 -15.49 13.40 15.58
N VAL A 116 -15.67 14.42 14.75
CA VAL A 116 -15.58 14.28 13.29
C VAL A 116 -14.12 14.13 12.87
N THR A 117 -13.75 12.95 12.37
CA THR A 117 -12.45 12.69 11.75
C THR A 117 -12.59 12.40 10.27
N VAL A 118 -11.70 12.98 9.46
CA VAL A 118 -11.64 12.79 8.01
C VAL A 118 -10.22 12.36 7.64
N ASP A 119 -10.08 11.07 7.35
CA ASP A 119 -8.83 10.41 6.98
C ASP A 119 -8.73 10.31 5.44
N GLU A 120 -7.66 10.84 4.88
CA GLU A 120 -7.35 10.79 3.45
C GLU A 120 -6.38 9.65 3.15
N ASN A 121 -6.82 8.69 2.32
CA ASN A 121 -5.98 7.62 1.84
C ASN A 121 -5.74 7.78 0.33
N PRO A 122 -4.62 8.42 -0.08
CA PRO A 122 -4.30 8.58 -1.48
C PRO A 122 -3.96 7.24 -2.15
N SER A 123 -4.39 7.07 -3.39
CA SER A 123 -4.16 5.88 -4.19
C SER A 123 -3.85 6.25 -5.64
N CYS A 124 -3.04 5.42 -6.28
CA CYS A 124 -2.69 5.58 -7.68
C CYS A 124 -3.19 4.38 -8.49
N PRO A 125 -3.36 4.56 -9.81
CA PRO A 125 -3.64 3.45 -10.70
C PRO A 125 -2.59 2.34 -10.62
N SER A 126 -2.96 1.16 -11.07
CA SER A 126 -2.07 0.01 -11.18
C SER A 126 -0.76 0.36 -11.91
N GLY A 127 0.37 -0.07 -11.35
CA GLY A 127 1.72 0.22 -11.89
C GLY A 127 2.32 1.55 -11.42
N TYR A 128 1.61 2.32 -10.58
CA TYR A 128 2.08 3.58 -10.01
C TYR A 128 2.01 3.56 -8.50
N THR A 129 2.88 4.31 -7.83
CA THR A 129 2.87 4.55 -6.39
C THR A 129 2.72 6.03 -6.05
N VAL A 130 2.21 6.30 -4.86
CA VAL A 130 2.07 7.64 -4.31
C VAL A 130 3.44 8.14 -3.85
N VAL A 131 3.85 9.30 -4.37
CA VAL A 131 5.03 10.05 -3.90
C VAL A 131 4.59 11.51 -3.72
N GLY A 132 4.40 11.93 -2.46
CA GLY A 132 3.72 13.19 -2.15
C GLY A 132 2.31 13.23 -2.76
N ASP A 133 2.03 14.29 -3.51
CA ASP A 133 0.75 14.50 -4.21
C ASP A 133 0.77 14.03 -5.68
N THR A 134 1.67 13.09 -6.02
CA THR A 134 1.82 12.62 -7.40
C THR A 134 1.90 11.11 -7.51
N CYS A 135 1.43 10.59 -8.64
CA CYS A 135 1.59 9.19 -9.00
C CYS A 135 2.85 9.00 -9.84
N VAL A 136 3.82 8.25 -9.30
CA VAL A 136 5.07 7.90 -9.97
C VAL A 136 5.00 6.44 -10.41
N MET A 137 5.33 6.17 -11.66
CA MET A 137 5.33 4.81 -12.21
C MET A 137 6.42 3.97 -11.56
N CYS A 138 6.15 2.69 -11.26
CA CYS A 138 7.19 1.78 -10.78
C CYS A 138 8.29 1.65 -11.84
N GLY A 139 9.54 1.88 -11.43
CA GLY A 139 10.70 1.81 -12.32
C GLY A 139 11.06 0.38 -12.70
N LYS A 140 12.05 0.24 -13.60
CA LYS A 140 12.65 -1.06 -13.88
C LYS A 140 13.28 -1.64 -12.61
N GLY A 141 13.30 -2.96 -12.51
CA GLY A 141 13.72 -3.68 -11.31
C GLY A 141 12.74 -3.59 -10.15
N THR A 142 11.58 -2.94 -10.33
CA THR A 142 10.55 -2.88 -9.31
C THR A 142 9.21 -3.36 -9.84
N TYR A 143 8.32 -3.75 -8.94
CA TYR A 143 6.95 -4.12 -9.25
C TYR A 143 5.99 -3.44 -8.28
N ARG A 144 4.75 -3.22 -8.72
CA ARG A 144 3.66 -2.71 -7.89
C ARG A 144 3.12 -3.83 -7.01
N ASN A 145 3.30 -3.71 -5.70
CA ASN A 145 2.64 -4.56 -4.71
C ASN A 145 1.27 -3.96 -4.37
N ASP A 146 0.20 -4.67 -4.71
CA ASP A 146 -1.19 -4.21 -4.50
C ASP A 146 -1.62 -4.28 -3.01
N THR A 147 -0.89 -5.03 -2.16
CA THR A 147 -1.13 -5.10 -0.71
C THR A 147 -0.52 -3.91 0.01
N THR A 148 0.76 -3.61 -0.24
CA THR A 148 1.44 -2.47 0.38
C THR A 148 1.17 -1.15 -0.36
N MET A 149 0.55 -1.23 -1.54
CA MET A 149 0.28 -0.08 -2.41
C MET A 149 1.55 0.72 -2.69
N SER A 150 2.69 0.03 -2.85
CA SER A 150 4.00 0.63 -3.10
C SER A 150 4.76 -0.07 -4.25
N CYS A 151 5.83 0.56 -4.74
CA CYS A 151 6.74 -0.09 -5.69
C CYS A 151 7.86 -0.77 -4.89
N GLU A 152 7.97 -2.09 -5.00
CA GLU A 152 8.96 -2.90 -4.30
C GLU A 152 10.00 -3.44 -5.27
N PHE A 153 11.23 -3.62 -4.79
CA PHE A 153 12.28 -4.24 -5.59
C PHE A 153 11.93 -5.68 -5.93
N CYS A 154 12.28 -6.10 -7.14
CA CYS A 154 12.21 -7.51 -7.50
C CYS A 154 13.06 -8.33 -6.53
N PRO A 155 12.51 -9.41 -5.95
CA PRO A 155 13.27 -10.27 -5.06
C PRO A 155 14.40 -10.97 -5.82
N ILE A 156 15.41 -11.42 -5.07
CA ILE A 156 16.47 -12.30 -5.56
C ILE A 156 15.87 -13.49 -6.32
N GLY A 157 16.45 -13.80 -7.48
CA GLY A 157 15.95 -14.81 -8.41
C GLY A 157 14.91 -14.28 -9.41
N SER A 158 14.67 -12.97 -9.45
CA SER A 158 13.74 -12.36 -10.40
C SER A 158 14.19 -10.98 -10.87
N TYR A 159 13.66 -10.54 -12.01
CA TYR A 159 13.99 -9.27 -12.63
C TYR A 159 12.77 -8.61 -13.28
N GLN A 160 12.86 -7.30 -13.57
CA GLN A 160 11.80 -6.60 -14.29
C GLN A 160 12.35 -5.53 -15.26
N PRO A 161 12.33 -5.78 -16.59
CA PRO A 161 12.90 -4.85 -17.58
C PRO A 161 11.98 -3.68 -17.95
N ASN A 162 10.69 -3.79 -17.67
CA ASN A 162 9.68 -2.83 -18.06
C ASN A 162 9.19 -2.03 -16.85
N VAL A 163 8.76 -0.81 -17.09
CA VAL A 163 8.17 0.06 -16.06
C VAL A 163 6.69 -0.29 -15.84
N GLY A 164 6.16 0.08 -14.67
CA GLY A 164 4.75 -0.02 -14.33
C GLY A 164 4.21 -1.45 -14.18
N GLN A 165 5.10 -2.43 -13.99
CA GLN A 165 4.71 -3.83 -13.88
C GLN A 165 4.23 -4.18 -12.47
N LYS A 166 3.41 -5.23 -12.37
CA LYS A 166 2.88 -5.75 -11.10
C LYS A 166 3.58 -7.00 -10.60
N VAL A 167 4.42 -7.60 -11.43
CA VAL A 167 5.05 -8.88 -11.17
C VAL A 167 6.46 -8.83 -11.74
N CYS A 168 7.42 -9.43 -11.03
CA CYS A 168 8.77 -9.66 -11.55
C CYS A 168 8.84 -10.99 -12.30
N THR A 169 9.63 -11.03 -13.36
CA THR A 169 9.89 -12.26 -14.11
C THR A 169 10.95 -13.07 -13.38
N SER A 170 10.64 -14.31 -13.03
CA SER A 170 11.60 -15.23 -12.40
C SER A 170 12.70 -15.65 -13.39
N CYS A 171 13.92 -15.81 -12.88
CA CYS A 171 14.99 -16.48 -13.58
C CYS A 171 14.61 -17.96 -13.81
N GLN A 172 15.03 -18.53 -14.94
CA GLN A 172 14.83 -19.95 -15.20
C GLN A 172 15.84 -20.76 -14.39
N PRO A 173 15.40 -21.70 -13.52
CA PRO A 173 16.33 -22.56 -12.78
C PRO A 173 17.31 -23.29 -13.72
N PRO A 174 18.59 -23.46 -13.35
CA PRO A 174 19.19 -23.20 -12.04
C PRO A 174 19.84 -21.79 -11.93
N LYS A 175 19.15 -20.74 -12.40
CA LYS A 175 19.66 -19.37 -12.35
C LYS A 175 19.00 -18.51 -11.29
N THR A 176 19.75 -17.53 -10.79
CA THR A 176 19.30 -16.55 -9.81
C THR A 176 19.84 -15.15 -10.14
N THR A 177 19.42 -14.14 -9.39
CA THR A 177 20.02 -12.81 -9.41
C THR A 177 20.79 -12.58 -8.11
N LEU A 178 21.92 -11.87 -8.16
CA LEU A 178 22.74 -11.62 -6.96
C LEU A 178 22.11 -10.59 -6.01
N THR A 179 21.28 -9.70 -6.54
CA THR A 179 20.74 -8.56 -5.79
C THR A 179 19.25 -8.36 -6.06
N TYR A 180 18.60 -7.72 -5.08
CA TYR A 180 17.26 -7.17 -5.25
C TYR A 180 17.27 -6.09 -6.33
N GLY A 181 16.15 -5.95 -7.04
CA GLY A 181 15.97 -4.86 -7.98
C GLY A 181 16.60 -5.10 -9.35
N SER A 182 16.93 -6.34 -9.67
CA SER A 182 17.47 -6.71 -10.99
C SER A 182 16.51 -6.30 -12.10
N ASN A 183 17.04 -5.68 -13.15
CA ASN A 183 16.23 -5.06 -14.21
C ASN A 183 16.42 -5.72 -15.58
N SER A 184 17.28 -6.73 -15.68
CA SER A 184 17.57 -7.39 -16.93
C SER A 184 17.56 -8.91 -16.76
N SER A 185 17.16 -9.61 -17.81
CA SER A 185 17.33 -11.07 -17.88
C SER A 185 18.81 -11.47 -17.89
N ALA A 186 19.71 -10.55 -18.25
CA ALA A 186 21.15 -10.77 -18.18
C ALA A 186 21.68 -10.86 -16.74
N ASP A 187 20.92 -10.35 -15.77
CA ASP A 187 21.26 -10.45 -14.35
C ASP A 187 20.98 -11.87 -13.79
N CYS A 188 20.29 -12.72 -14.57
CA CYS A 188 20.09 -14.13 -14.26
C CYS A 188 21.37 -14.93 -14.56
N ILE A 189 22.15 -15.14 -13.52
CA ILE A 189 23.39 -15.89 -13.51
C ILE A 189 23.19 -17.26 -12.87
N ASP A 190 24.18 -18.14 -12.93
CA ASP A 190 24.08 -19.47 -12.31
C ASP A 190 23.99 -19.36 -10.78
N ASP A 191 23.05 -20.08 -10.18
CA ASP A 191 22.88 -20.17 -8.73
C ASP A 191 23.96 -21.09 -8.15
N CYS A 192 25.12 -20.50 -7.86
CA CYS A 192 26.27 -21.25 -7.34
C CYS A 192 25.95 -21.85 -5.97
N GLU A 193 26.17 -23.16 -5.82
CA GLU A 193 25.90 -23.88 -4.57
C GLU A 193 26.80 -23.40 -3.42
N PRO A 194 26.40 -23.62 -2.14
CA PRO A 194 27.28 -23.37 -1.01
C PRO A 194 28.68 -23.97 -1.18
N GLY A 195 29.69 -23.18 -0.84
CA GLY A 195 31.10 -23.45 -1.11
C GLY A 195 31.60 -22.86 -2.44
N GLN A 196 30.73 -22.26 -3.23
CA GLN A 196 31.07 -21.58 -4.48
C GLN A 196 30.60 -20.11 -4.46
N TYR A 197 31.17 -19.32 -5.36
CA TYR A 197 30.73 -17.97 -5.66
C TYR A 197 30.70 -17.77 -7.17
N TYR A 198 29.87 -16.83 -7.64
CA TYR A 198 29.83 -16.47 -9.04
C TYR A 198 30.98 -15.52 -9.38
N ASP A 199 31.93 -16.00 -10.17
CA ASP A 199 33.00 -15.17 -10.71
C ASP A 199 32.48 -14.39 -11.92
N ILE A 200 32.15 -13.12 -11.71
CA ILE A 200 31.63 -12.22 -12.75
C ILE A 200 32.60 -12.11 -13.94
N GLY A 201 33.92 -12.14 -13.69
CA GLY A 201 34.94 -11.99 -14.74
C GLY A 201 34.98 -13.16 -15.70
N ASN A 202 34.72 -14.37 -15.21
CA ASN A 202 34.71 -15.60 -16.00
C ASN A 202 33.31 -16.15 -16.28
N SER A 203 32.27 -15.53 -15.71
CA SER A 203 30.87 -15.95 -15.79
C SER A 203 30.66 -17.42 -15.40
N VAL A 204 31.33 -17.87 -14.34
CA VAL A 204 31.32 -19.27 -13.89
C VAL A 204 31.26 -19.35 -12.37
N CYS A 205 30.67 -20.41 -11.83
CA CYS A 205 30.77 -20.72 -10.42
C CYS A 205 32.17 -21.23 -10.08
N ALA A 206 32.90 -20.48 -9.26
CA ALA A 206 34.22 -20.83 -8.78
C ALA A 206 34.14 -21.30 -7.32
N GLN A 207 34.95 -22.29 -6.96
CA GLN A 207 35.04 -22.73 -5.56
C GLN A 207 35.71 -21.67 -4.69
N CYS A 208 35.26 -21.55 -3.45
CA CYS A 208 35.95 -20.75 -2.45
C CYS A 208 37.39 -21.24 -2.28
N GLU A 209 38.35 -20.33 -2.40
CA GLU A 209 39.76 -20.64 -2.17
C GLU A 209 40.01 -21.07 -0.72
N ARG A 210 41.18 -21.68 -0.47
CA ARG A 210 41.58 -22.01 0.90
C ARG A 210 41.51 -20.76 1.79
N HIS A 211 41.19 -20.97 3.07
CA HIS A 211 41.00 -19.93 4.08
C HIS A 211 39.70 -19.14 3.94
N HIS A 212 38.82 -19.52 3.01
CA HIS A 212 37.51 -18.91 2.80
C HIS A 212 36.39 -19.97 2.80
N TYR A 213 35.16 -19.52 3.04
CA TYR A 213 33.95 -20.32 2.97
C TYR A 213 32.76 -19.53 2.41
N GLN A 214 31.72 -20.20 1.94
CA GLN A 214 30.45 -19.59 1.55
C GLN A 214 29.29 -20.52 1.89
N ASP A 215 28.43 -20.11 2.79
CA ASP A 215 27.34 -20.93 3.35
C ASP A 215 25.98 -20.74 2.66
N MET A 216 25.85 -19.72 1.82
CA MET A 216 24.63 -19.43 1.04
C MET A 216 24.85 -19.68 -0.46
N SER A 217 23.78 -20.01 -1.18
CA SER A 217 23.82 -20.10 -2.64
C SER A 217 23.73 -18.72 -3.30
N GLY A 218 24.15 -18.64 -4.57
CA GLY A 218 23.96 -17.44 -5.39
C GLY A 218 24.71 -16.23 -4.87
N GLN A 219 25.94 -16.42 -4.38
CA GLN A 219 26.78 -15.36 -3.82
C GLN A 219 27.89 -14.94 -4.77
N GLU A 220 28.39 -13.71 -4.63
CA GLU A 220 29.45 -13.15 -5.48
C GLU A 220 30.84 -13.18 -4.83
N PHE A 221 30.92 -13.63 -3.57
CA PHE A 221 32.18 -13.68 -2.83
C PHE A 221 32.16 -14.82 -1.82
N CYS A 222 33.34 -15.16 -1.29
CA CYS A 222 33.49 -16.07 -0.16
C CYS A 222 33.97 -15.29 1.08
N TYR A 223 33.41 -15.61 2.25
CA TYR A 223 33.84 -15.06 3.53
C TYR A 223 35.20 -15.61 3.91
N SER A 224 36.11 -14.76 4.40
CA SER A 224 37.37 -15.23 5.01
C SER A 224 37.10 -15.91 6.35
N CYS A 225 37.90 -16.93 6.68
CA CYS A 225 37.88 -17.52 8.00
C CYS A 225 38.23 -16.49 9.10
N PRO A 226 37.70 -16.65 10.33
CA PRO A 226 38.09 -15.85 11.48
C PRO A 226 39.60 -15.87 11.73
N LEU A 227 40.11 -14.86 12.45
CA LEU A 227 41.54 -14.69 12.70
C LEU A 227 42.19 -15.95 13.29
N GLY A 228 43.27 -16.40 12.65
CA GLY A 228 44.05 -17.57 13.06
C GLY A 228 43.48 -18.92 12.58
N MET A 229 42.28 -18.94 11.98
CA MET A 229 41.65 -20.15 11.49
C MET A 229 41.84 -20.32 9.98
N LYS A 230 41.72 -21.56 9.49
CA LYS A 230 41.81 -21.89 8.06
C LYS A 230 40.91 -23.06 7.70
N THR A 231 40.54 -23.14 6.43
CA THR A 231 39.94 -24.35 5.84
C THR A 231 41.03 -25.26 5.29
N SER A 232 40.82 -26.58 5.29
CA SER A 232 41.80 -27.54 4.75
C SER A 232 41.81 -27.54 3.21
N GLN A 233 40.63 -27.41 2.63
CA GLN A 233 40.35 -27.61 1.20
C GLN A 233 39.66 -26.38 0.61
N LYS A 234 39.63 -26.31 -0.73
CA LYS A 234 38.76 -25.37 -1.44
C LYS A 234 37.30 -25.80 -1.31
N GLY A 235 36.38 -24.88 -1.56
CA GLY A 235 34.95 -25.18 -1.62
C GLY A 235 34.29 -25.36 -0.25
N SER A 236 34.86 -24.79 0.81
CA SER A 236 34.24 -24.88 2.14
C SER A 236 32.91 -24.15 2.17
N ASN A 237 31.87 -24.83 2.65
CA ASN A 237 30.49 -24.36 2.58
C ASN A 237 29.91 -23.93 3.94
N SER A 238 30.74 -23.80 4.98
CA SER A 238 30.28 -23.34 6.29
C SER A 238 31.43 -22.78 7.12
N SER A 239 31.10 -21.89 8.05
CA SER A 239 32.07 -21.26 8.93
C SER A 239 32.74 -22.28 9.89
N GLU A 240 32.03 -23.35 10.24
CA GLU A 240 32.49 -24.46 11.08
C GLU A 240 33.63 -25.26 10.43
N SER A 241 33.85 -25.11 9.12
CA SER A 241 34.99 -25.70 8.42
C SER A 241 36.31 -24.95 8.68
N CYS A 242 36.27 -23.79 9.34
CA CYS A 242 37.45 -23.06 9.78
C CYS A 242 37.94 -23.61 11.13
N TYR A 243 39.22 -23.99 11.21
CA TYR A 243 39.89 -24.53 12.41
C TYR A 243 41.30 -23.97 12.59
#